data_AF-A0A7C3P2S0-F1
#
_entry.id   AF-A0A7C3P2S0-F1
#
_cell.length_a   1.000
_cell.length_b   1.000
_cell.length_c   1.000
_cell.angle_alpha   90.00
_cell.angle_beta   90.00
_cell.angle_gamma   90.00
#
_symmetry.space_group_name_H-M   'P 1'
#
loop_
_entity.id
_entity.type
_entity.pdbx_description
1 polymer ?
#
loop_
_entity_poly.entity_id
_entity_poly.type
_entity_poly.pdbx_seq_one_letter_code
_entity_poly.pdbx_strand_id
1 'polypeptide(L)' 'MMNPSENTFLAEVHQASGETIQDCYQCQKCSAGCPVAYAMDILPNQVLRHIQYDHREKVLGS' A
#
# COMPACT_ATOMS: atom_id res chain seq x y z
N MET A 1 -21.45 12.38 -13.54
CA MET A 1 -20.06 12.38 -14.05
C MET A 1 -19.31 11.31 -13.28
N MET A 2 -19.00 10.16 -13.90
CA MET A 2 -18.11 9.17 -13.29
C MET A 2 -16.67 9.63 -13.56
N ASN A 3 -15.92 9.93 -12.50
CA ASN A 3 -14.49 10.18 -12.61
C ASN A 3 -13.76 8.83 -12.79
N PRO A 4 -12.76 8.72 -13.67
CA PRO A 4 -12.00 7.48 -13.90
C PRO A 4 -11.24 6.94 -12.67
N SER A 5 -11.32 7.61 -11.51
CA SER A 5 -10.47 7.41 -10.33
C SER A 5 -11.06 6.52 -9.23
N GLU A 6 -12.29 5.99 -9.37
CA GLU A 6 -12.91 5.19 -8.30
C GLU A 6 -12.60 3.69 -8.36
N ASN A 7 -12.04 3.18 -9.46
CA ASN A 7 -11.75 1.75 -9.66
C ASN A 7 -10.25 1.41 -9.54
N THR A 8 -9.44 2.26 -8.92
CA THR A 8 -8.03 1.96 -8.67
C THR A 8 -7.90 1.24 -7.33
N PHE A 9 -6.92 0.34 -7.21
CA PHE A 9 -6.58 -0.28 -5.94
C PHE A 9 -6.17 0.76 -4.88
N LEU A 10 -5.51 1.83 -5.29
CA LEU A 10 -5.22 2.97 -4.40
C LEU A 10 -6.49 3.60 -3.82
N ALA A 11 -7.52 3.82 -4.65
CA ALA A 11 -8.80 4.37 -4.20
C ALA A 11 -9.56 3.40 -3.29
N GLU A 12 -9.54 2.09 -3.60
CA GLU A 12 -10.10 1.04 -2.75
C GLU A 12 -9.47 1.06 -1.35
N VAL A 13 -8.14 1.09 -1.27
CA VAL A 13 -7.42 1.14 0.02
C VAL A 13 -7.72 2.44 0.77
N HIS A 14 -7.77 3.59 0.08
CA HIS A 14 -8.14 4.86 0.71
C HIS A 14 -9.55 4.81 1.32
N GLN A 15 -10.54 4.30 0.57
CA GLN A 15 -11.92 4.16 1.05
C GLN A 15 -12.02 3.20 2.24
N ALA A 16 -11.27 2.09 2.23
CA ALA A 16 -11.30 1.09 3.29
C ALA A 16 -10.57 1.52 4.57
N SER A 17 -9.46 2.26 4.44
CA SER A 17 -8.61 2.62 5.59
C SER A 17 -8.84 4.04 6.12
N GLY A 18 -9.34 4.95 5.28
CA GLY A 18 -9.37 6.39 5.56
C GLY A 18 -8.00 7.07 5.44
N GLU A 19 -6.95 6.33 5.07
CA GLU A 19 -5.57 6.84 5.03
C GLU A 19 -5.18 7.34 3.63
N THR A 20 -4.42 8.43 3.59
CA THR A 20 -3.84 8.96 2.34
C THR A 20 -2.50 8.29 2.06
N ILE A 21 -2.51 7.14 1.40
CA ILE A 21 -1.30 6.33 1.14
C ILE A 21 -0.23 7.10 0.33
N GLN A 22 -0.63 8.10 -0.45
CA GLN A 22 0.25 8.98 -1.21
C GLN A 22 1.19 9.82 -0.32
N ASP A 23 0.86 10.04 0.96
CA ASP A 23 1.71 10.76 1.91
C ASP A 23 2.93 9.93 2.34
N CYS A 24 2.93 8.62 2.04
CA CYS A 24 4.08 7.76 2.30
C CYS A 24 5.27 8.16 1.41
N TYR A 25 6.28 8.76 2.04
CA TYR A 25 7.54 9.20 1.42
C TYR A 25 8.69 8.20 1.60
N GLN A 26 8.38 6.93 1.91
CA GLN A 26 9.35 5.82 1.98
C GLN A 26 10.46 6.01 3.04
N CYS A 27 10.12 6.52 4.23
CA CYS A 27 11.05 6.66 5.35
C CYS A 27 11.46 5.33 6.04
N GLN A 28 10.80 4.23 5.70
CA GLN A 28 11.08 2.87 6.20
C GLN A 28 10.88 2.61 7.71
N LYS A 29 10.40 3.59 8.49
CA LYS A 29 10.14 3.42 9.93
C LYS A 29 9.19 2.25 10.23
N CYS A 30 8.14 2.07 9.43
CA CYS A 30 7.19 0.97 9.59
C CYS A 30 7.86 -0.41 9.41
N SER A 31 8.75 -0.54 8.43
CA SER A 31 9.48 -1.79 8.18
C SER A 31 10.52 -2.08 9.26
N ALA A 32 11.23 -1.06 9.73
CA ALA A 32 12.19 -1.20 10.82
C ALA A 32 11.50 -1.54 12.16
N GLY A 33 10.28 -1.06 12.38
CA GLY A 33 9.51 -1.30 13.60
C GLY A 33 8.71 -2.61 13.61
N CYS A 34 8.58 -3.30 12.48
CA CYS A 34 7.75 -4.51 12.39
C CYS A 34 8.51 -5.71 12.98
N PRO A 35 8.01 -6.35 14.06
CA PRO A 35 8.72 -7.45 14.74
C PRO A 35 8.85 -8.72 13.89
N VAL A 36 8.04 -8.84 12.83
CA VAL A 36 8.01 -10.01 11.94
C VAL A 36 8.55 -9.70 10.54
N ALA A 37 9.17 -8.53 10.33
CA ALA A 37 9.72 -8.13 9.03
C ALA A 37 10.69 -9.16 8.43
N TYR A 38 11.43 -9.88 9.27
CA TYR A 38 12.38 -10.91 8.85
C TYR A 38 11.73 -12.11 8.14
N ALA A 39 10.43 -12.30 8.29
CA ALA A 39 9.66 -13.39 7.72
C ALA A 39 8.73 -12.93 6.58
N MET A 40 8.83 -11.67 6.14
CA MET A 40 7.97 -11.10 5.10
C MET A 40 8.70 -11.07 3.75
N ASP A 41 8.01 -11.46 2.67
CA ASP A 41 8.52 -11.33 1.30
C ASP A 41 8.48 -9.88 0.80
N ILE A 42 7.50 -9.10 1.29
CA ILE A 42 7.31 -7.68 0.98
C ILE A 42 7.17 -6.92 2.30
N LEU A 43 8.08 -5.99 2.56
CA LEU A 43 8.09 -5.20 3.79
C LEU A 43 6.94 -4.17 3.82
N PRO A 44 6.51 -3.71 5.01
CA PRO A 44 5.40 -2.75 5.14
C PRO A 44 5.54 -1.49 4.27
N ASN A 45 6.72 -0.88 4.18
CA ASN A 45 6.93 0.29 3.32
C ASN A 45 6.77 -0.04 1.82
N GLN A 46 7.15 -1.26 1.43
CA GLN A 46 7.04 -1.73 0.04
C GLN A 46 5.58 -2.03 -0.31
N VAL A 47 4.78 -2.54 0.64
CA VAL A 47 3.31 -2.67 0.46
C VAL A 47 2.70 -1.31 0.12
N LEU A 48 3.01 -0.26 0.89
CA LEU A 48 2.51 1.10 0.59
C LEU A 48 2.96 1.58 -0.79
N ARG A 49 4.21 1.28 -1.19
CA ARG A 49 4.71 1.65 -2.52
C ARG A 49 3.97 0.94 -3.64
N HIS A 50 3.64 -0.33 -3.46
CA HIS A 50 2.86 -1.10 -4.43
C HIS A 50 1.42 -0.60 -4.56
N ILE A 51 0.80 -0.19 -3.44
CA ILE A 51 -0.52 0.44 -3.46
C ILE A 51 -0.47 1.78 -4.23
N GLN A 52 0.54 2.62 -4.00
CA GLN A 52 0.72 3.88 -4.76
C GLN A 52 0.82 3.67 -6.28
N TYR A 53 1.30 2.50 -6.71
CA TYR A 53 1.44 2.13 -8.11
C TYR A 53 0.31 1.24 -8.64
N ASP A 54 -0.75 1.03 -7.86
CA ASP A 54 -1.89 0.19 -8.23
C ASP A 54 -1.54 -1.29 -8.47
N HIS A 55 -0.44 -1.78 -7.88
CA HIS A 55 0.03 -3.16 -8.04
C HIS A 55 -0.72 -4.15 -7.14
N ARG A 56 -2.03 -4.28 -7.34
CA ARG A 56 -2.92 -5.14 -6.52
C ARG A 56 -2.42 -6.57 -6.36
N GLU A 57 -2.08 -7.23 -7.47
CA GLU A 57 -1.64 -8.63 -7.46
C GLU A 57 -0.30 -8.85 -6.72
N LYS A 58 0.55 -7.81 -6.61
CA LYS A 58 1.76 -7.91 -5.79
C LYS A 58 1.47 -7.87 -4.29
N VAL A 59 0.36 -7.26 -3.87
CA VAL A 59 -0.01 -7.13 -2.45
C VAL A 59 -0.96 -8.26 -2.02
N LEU A 60 -1.86 -8.68 -2.89
CA LEU A 60 -2.94 -9.63 -2.58
C LEU A 60 -2.78 -11.00 -3.25
N GLY A 61 -1.80 -11.16 -4.15
CA GLY A 61 -1.51 -12.46 -4.77
C GLY A 61 -0.99 -13.46 -3.74
N SER A 62 -1.44 -14.71 -3.83
CA SER A 62 -1.01 -15.84 -2.99
C SER A 62 -0.03 -16.76 -3.71
#